data_AF-A0A5E4BNH2-F1
#
_entry.id   AF-A0A5E4BNH2-F1
#
_cell.length_a   1.000
_cell.length_b   1.000
_cell.length_c   1.000
_cell.angle_alpha   90.00
_cell.angle_beta   90.00
_cell.angle_gamma   90.00
#
_symmetry.space_group_name_H-M   'P 1'
#
loop_
_entity.id
_entity.type
_entity.pdbx_description
1 polymer ?
#
loop_
_entity_poly.entity_id
_entity_poly.type
_entity_poly.pdbx_seq_one_letter_code
_entity_poly.pdbx_strand_id
1 'polypeptide(L)'
;MEAAFYFEQAGVGLSSVESFRIFLALKQLVEQQPIHTCRFWGKILGLQRSYLVAEVEFREGEEEAEEEEVEELMEGGEVVEAHGEEEGEEDQEKAVDVIPKPTWKPPPAIPKEDSRTGANKYLYFVCNEPGRPWTRLPHVTPAQIVHARKIKKFFTGHLDAPVISYPPFPGNEANYLRAQIARISAATHISPLGFYQFGEEEGDEEEEGGAGRDSFEENPDFEGIPVLEMVDSLANWVHHMQHILPQGRCTWVNPLQKTEEEEELGEEEEKADEGIEEVEQEVGPPLLTPLSEDAEIMHLSPWTIRLSCTLCPQYSVAVVRSNLWPGAYTYASGKKFENLYIGWGHKYSPDNFNPGLPAPTQQEYPSGPEITEMNDPTVEEEQALKAAQEQALAAAEEEEEDEEEDEDEDLED
;
A
#
# COMPACT_ATOMS: atom_id res chain seq x y z
N MET A 1 7.06 9.33 31.02
CA MET A 1 7.70 8.77 32.24
C MET A 1 6.79 7.79 32.97
N GLU A 2 5.52 8.12 33.19
CA GLU A 2 4.57 7.20 33.84
C GLU A 2 4.40 5.88 33.06
N ALA A 3 4.23 5.92 31.74
CA ALA A 3 4.17 4.72 30.91
C ALA A 3 5.38 3.78 31.12
N ALA A 4 6.59 4.36 31.20
CA ALA A 4 7.82 3.58 31.44
C ALA A 4 7.81 2.87 32.80
N PHE A 5 7.23 3.49 33.83
CA PHE A 5 7.06 2.86 35.15
C PHE A 5 6.14 1.63 35.06
N TYR A 6 5.01 1.73 34.36
CA TYR A 6 4.09 0.59 34.22
C TYR A 6 4.64 -0.53 33.34
N PHE A 7 5.37 -0.19 32.27
CA PHE A 7 6.10 -1.18 31.49
C PHE A 7 7.18 -1.89 32.33
N GLU A 8 7.93 -1.15 33.15
CA GLU A 8 8.90 -1.75 34.09
C GLU A 8 8.21 -2.73 35.06
N GLN A 9 7.04 -2.38 35.59
CA GLN A 9 6.23 -3.32 36.39
C GLN A 9 5.80 -4.56 35.59
N ALA A 10 5.47 -4.41 34.31
CA ALA A 10 5.14 -5.50 33.40
C ALA A 10 6.34 -6.43 33.08
N GLY A 11 7.55 -6.06 33.49
CA GLY A 11 8.79 -6.77 33.18
C GLY A 11 9.22 -6.61 31.71
N VAL A 12 8.78 -5.53 31.06
CA VAL A 12 9.03 -5.25 29.65
C VAL A 12 9.47 -3.79 29.53
N GLY A 13 10.33 -3.45 28.58
CA GLY A 13 10.69 -2.08 28.31
C GLY A 13 12.20 -1.84 28.30
N LEU A 14 12.55 -0.58 28.47
CA LEU A 14 13.93 -0.10 28.47
C LEU A 14 14.37 0.23 29.89
N SER A 15 15.69 0.28 30.12
CA SER A 15 16.21 0.67 31.42
C SER A 15 15.70 2.06 31.83
N SER A 16 15.54 2.31 33.13
CA SER A 16 15.05 3.61 33.64
C SER A 16 15.87 4.80 33.13
N VAL A 17 17.19 4.62 33.01
CA VAL A 17 18.11 5.62 32.44
C VAL A 17 17.86 5.85 30.95
N GLU A 18 17.67 4.79 30.17
CA GLU A 18 17.37 4.89 28.73
C GLU A 18 16.00 5.54 28.49
N SER A 19 14.97 5.10 29.22
CA SER A 19 13.62 5.67 29.18
C SER A 19 13.62 7.17 29.51
N PHE A 20 14.40 7.61 30.50
CA PHE A 20 14.54 9.02 30.83
C PHE A 20 15.23 9.83 29.72
N ARG A 21 16.29 9.27 29.11
CA ARG A 21 16.97 9.92 27.97
C ARG A 21 16.06 10.04 26.76
N ILE A 22 15.27 9.01 26.46
CA ILE A 22 14.28 9.02 25.39
C ILE A 22 13.22 10.09 25.68
N PHE A 23 12.73 10.16 26.91
CA PHE A 23 11.77 11.20 27.30
C PHE A 23 12.30 12.62 27.04
N LEU A 24 13.57 12.90 27.38
CA LEU A 24 14.19 14.19 27.06
C LEU A 24 14.35 14.42 25.55
N ALA A 25 14.72 13.39 24.79
CA ALA A 25 14.85 13.48 23.34
C ALA A 25 13.49 13.74 22.64
N LEU A 26 12.40 13.18 23.15
CA LEU A 26 11.04 13.45 22.66
C LEU A 26 10.59 14.87 23.02
N LYS A 27 10.94 15.38 24.20
CA LYS A 27 10.67 16.78 24.56
C LYS A 27 11.37 17.74 23.61
N GLN A 28 12.62 17.46 23.26
CA GLN A 28 13.35 18.22 22.26
C GLN A 28 12.67 18.17 20.88
N LEU A 29 12.15 17.01 20.46
CA LEU A 29 11.41 16.89 19.19
C LEU A 29 10.16 17.78 19.16
N VAL A 30 9.36 17.75 20.24
CA VAL A 30 8.12 18.55 20.38
C VAL A 30 8.41 20.06 20.41
N GLU A 31 9.59 20.48 20.87
CA GLU A 31 10.00 21.89 20.84
C GLU A 31 10.48 22.35 19.45
N GLN A 32 10.90 21.42 18.58
CA GLN A 32 11.50 21.71 17.27
C GLN A 32 10.52 21.64 16.10
N GLN A 33 9.35 21.04 16.29
CA GLN A 33 8.39 20.72 15.24
C GLN A 33 6.98 21.12 15.69
N PRO A 34 6.03 21.42 14.78
CA PRO A 34 4.67 21.87 15.11
C PRO A 34 3.75 20.72 15.58
N ILE A 35 4.20 19.99 16.60
CA ILE A 35 3.56 18.76 17.08
C ILE A 35 2.36 19.06 17.99
N HIS A 36 1.24 18.38 17.73
CA HIS A 36 0.06 18.33 18.59
C HIS A 36 0.18 17.19 19.62
N THR A 37 0.36 15.95 19.17
CA THR A 37 0.53 14.77 20.03
C THR A 37 1.86 14.07 19.71
N CYS A 38 2.53 13.55 20.74
CA CYS A 38 3.77 12.81 20.59
C CYS A 38 3.79 11.62 21.54
N ARG A 39 3.96 10.43 20.97
CA ARG A 39 4.01 9.15 21.69
C ARG A 39 5.26 8.38 21.33
N PHE A 40 5.86 7.72 22.32
CA PHE A 40 6.93 6.79 22.04
C PHE A 40 6.35 5.48 21.51
N TRP A 41 6.50 5.22 20.22
CA TRP A 41 5.98 4.01 19.58
C TRP A 41 6.78 2.78 19.99
N GLY A 42 8.11 2.91 20.02
CA GLY A 42 8.97 1.79 20.37
C GLY A 42 10.39 1.85 19.85
N LYS A 43 11.04 0.68 19.85
CA LYS A 43 12.43 0.47 19.44
C LYS A 43 12.55 -0.71 18.47
N ILE A 44 13.05 -0.45 17.27
CA ILE A 44 13.37 -1.48 16.28
C ILE A 44 14.86 -1.77 16.33
N LEU A 45 15.20 -3.04 16.55
CA LEU A 45 16.57 -3.51 16.61
C LEU A 45 17.15 -3.65 15.20
N GLY A 46 18.34 -3.12 15.01
CA GLY A 46 19.12 -3.29 13.79
C GLY A 46 20.49 -3.90 14.09
N LEU A 47 21.17 -4.34 13.02
CA LEU A 47 22.45 -5.04 13.10
C LEU A 47 23.59 -4.14 13.57
N GLN A 48 23.61 -2.88 13.14
CA GLN A 48 24.63 -1.91 13.53
C GLN A 48 24.08 -0.87 14.51
N ARG A 49 22.87 -0.35 14.24
CA ARG A 49 22.18 0.63 15.09
C ARG A 49 20.71 0.25 15.20
N SER A 50 20.12 0.55 16.36
CA SER A 50 18.66 0.46 16.53
C SER A 50 18.00 1.77 16.14
N TYR A 51 16.69 1.74 15.93
CA TYR A 51 15.85 2.91 15.74
C TYR A 51 14.91 3.07 16.91
N LEU A 52 14.93 4.24 17.53
CA LEU A 52 13.88 4.74 18.41
C LEU A 52 12.84 5.42 17.53
N VAL A 53 11.56 5.11 17.74
CA VAL A 53 10.46 5.59 16.91
C VAL A 53 9.52 6.42 17.75
N ALA A 54 9.24 7.63 17.30
CA ALA A 54 8.20 8.52 17.82
C ALA A 54 7.04 8.56 16.83
N GLU A 55 5.83 8.35 17.33
CA GLU A 55 4.57 8.53 16.63
C GLU A 55 4.04 9.93 16.97
N VAL A 56 3.65 10.68 15.95
CA VAL A 56 3.40 12.12 16.04
C VAL A 56 2.20 12.51 15.20
N GLU A 57 1.38 13.42 15.72
CA GLU A 57 0.42 14.17 14.92
C GLU A 57 0.82 15.66 14.94
N PHE A 58 0.79 16.30 13.78
CA PHE A 58 0.98 17.74 13.67
C PHE A 58 -0.31 18.51 13.99
N ARG A 59 -0.16 19.78 14.33
CA ARG A 59 -1.29 20.71 14.42
C ARG A 59 -1.95 20.85 13.04
N GLU A 60 -3.26 21.04 13.02
CA GLU A 60 -4.03 21.20 11.78
C GLU A 60 -3.42 22.30 10.89
N GLY A 61 -3.28 22.02 9.59
CA GLY A 61 -2.76 22.93 8.57
C GLY A 61 -1.22 23.00 8.43
N GLU A 62 -0.44 22.47 9.37
CA GLU A 62 1.04 22.49 9.30
C GLU A 62 1.62 21.32 8.49
N GLU A 63 0.84 20.27 8.28
CA GLU A 63 1.27 19.06 7.56
C GLU A 63 1.11 19.19 6.03
N GLU A 64 0.02 19.81 5.59
CA GLU A 64 -0.25 20.09 4.17
C GLU A 64 0.83 20.98 3.56
N ALA A 65 1.27 22.02 4.29
CA ALA A 65 2.34 22.91 3.84
C ALA A 65 3.68 22.18 3.65
N GLU A 66 4.03 21.23 4.53
CA GLU A 66 5.26 20.42 4.35
C GLU A 66 5.11 19.42 3.19
N GLU A 67 3.92 18.92 2.91
CA GLU A 67 3.67 18.02 1.78
C GLU A 67 3.73 18.74 0.44
N GLU A 68 3.11 19.91 0.34
CA GLU A 68 3.23 20.79 -0.83
C GLU A 68 4.71 21.15 -1.10
N GLU A 69 5.49 21.51 -0.07
CA GLU A 69 6.93 21.78 -0.23
C GLU A 69 7.71 20.55 -0.76
N VAL A 70 7.34 19.33 -0.33
CA VAL A 70 7.99 18.10 -0.79
C VAL A 70 7.57 17.74 -2.21
N GLU A 71 6.29 17.91 -2.56
CA GLU A 71 5.80 17.66 -3.92
C GLU A 71 6.40 18.68 -4.90
N GLU A 72 6.47 19.97 -4.56
CA GLU A 72 7.17 20.98 -5.37
C GLU A 72 8.66 20.64 -5.59
N LEU A 73 9.34 20.10 -4.58
CA LEU A 73 10.74 19.65 -4.68
C LEU A 73 10.90 18.40 -5.56
N MET A 74 9.88 17.55 -5.64
CA MET A 74 9.89 16.35 -6.49
C MET A 74 9.52 16.69 -7.94
N GLU A 75 8.55 17.57 -8.16
CA GLU A 75 8.15 18.05 -9.49
C GLU A 75 9.23 18.89 -10.18
N GLY A 76 10.05 19.63 -9.40
CA GLY A 76 11.19 20.37 -9.92
C GLY A 76 12.33 19.51 -10.52
N GLY A 77 12.23 18.17 -10.44
CA GLY A 77 13.24 17.21 -10.89
C GLY A 77 12.95 16.46 -12.20
N GLU A 78 11.72 16.49 -12.72
CA GLU A 78 11.33 15.74 -13.91
C GLU A 78 10.83 16.66 -15.02
N VAL A 79 11.76 17.32 -15.71
CA VAL A 79 11.53 17.79 -17.09
C VAL A 79 12.74 17.39 -17.93
N VAL A 80 12.76 16.14 -18.38
CA VAL A 80 13.53 15.75 -19.56
C VAL A 80 12.50 15.52 -20.66
N GLU A 81 12.19 16.60 -21.38
CA GLU A 81 11.40 16.56 -22.61
C GLU A 81 12.04 15.58 -23.59
N ALA A 82 11.32 14.51 -23.91
CA ALA A 82 11.55 13.76 -25.13
C ALA A 82 10.87 14.53 -26.27
N HIS A 83 11.55 15.55 -26.78
CA HIS A 83 11.21 16.21 -28.04
C HIS A 83 11.48 15.20 -29.18
N GLY A 84 10.44 14.50 -29.60
CA GLY A 84 10.43 13.70 -30.83
C GLY A 84 9.84 14.54 -31.96
N GLU A 85 10.69 14.94 -32.90
CA GLU A 85 10.31 15.62 -34.14
C GLU A 85 9.55 14.63 -35.05
N GLU A 86 8.27 14.89 -35.32
CA GLU A 86 7.57 14.26 -36.46
C GLU A 86 7.58 15.27 -37.62
N GLU A 87 8.51 15.09 -38.55
CA GLU A 87 8.39 15.64 -39.90
C GLU A 87 7.40 14.79 -40.68
N GLY A 88 6.39 15.45 -41.25
CA GLY A 88 5.47 14.83 -42.20
C GLY A 88 6.16 14.55 -43.53
N GLU A 89 6.06 13.31 -43.98
CA GLU A 89 6.14 12.95 -45.40
C GLU A 89 4.83 12.26 -45.79
N GLU A 90 3.99 13.03 -46.49
CA GLU A 90 2.98 12.48 -47.40
C GLU A 90 3.73 11.85 -48.59
N ASP A 91 3.70 10.52 -48.75
CA ASP A 91 3.41 9.87 -50.03
C ASP A 91 3.58 8.34 -50.02
N GLN A 92 2.70 7.71 -50.79
CA GLN A 92 2.73 6.36 -51.37
C GLN A 92 2.29 5.17 -50.50
N GLU A 93 1.10 4.66 -50.87
CA GLU A 93 0.59 3.31 -50.67
C GLU A 93 1.66 2.24 -50.98
N LYS A 94 2.40 1.87 -49.95
CA LYS A 94 2.96 0.53 -49.79
C LYS A 94 2.45 0.05 -48.45
N ALA A 95 1.87 -1.15 -48.42
CA ALA A 95 1.57 -1.83 -47.17
C ALA A 95 2.88 -2.01 -46.39
N VAL A 96 3.21 -1.03 -45.56
CA VAL A 96 4.31 -1.11 -44.61
C VAL A 96 3.81 -2.06 -43.55
N ASP A 97 4.50 -3.19 -43.34
CA ASP A 97 4.19 -4.12 -42.25
C ASP A 97 4.16 -3.34 -40.93
N VAL A 98 2.96 -3.01 -40.46
CA VAL A 98 2.77 -2.29 -39.21
C VAL A 98 3.16 -3.25 -38.10
N ILE A 99 4.31 -3.02 -37.49
CA ILE A 99 4.77 -3.81 -36.34
C ILE A 99 3.68 -3.73 -35.27
N PRO A 100 3.15 -4.87 -34.79
CA PRO A 100 2.12 -4.85 -33.74
C PRO A 100 2.69 -4.15 -32.50
N LYS A 101 2.03 -3.07 -32.09
CA LYS A 101 2.39 -2.37 -30.85
C LYS A 101 2.13 -3.31 -29.67
N PRO A 102 3.01 -3.36 -28.67
CA PRO A 102 2.78 -4.20 -27.49
C PRO A 102 1.49 -3.76 -26.80
N THR A 103 0.53 -4.68 -26.70
CA THR A 103 -0.75 -4.46 -26.01
C THR A 103 -0.65 -4.61 -24.49
N TRP A 104 0.55 -4.92 -23.97
CA TRP A 104 0.77 -5.07 -22.54
C TRP A 104 0.82 -3.69 -21.86
N LYS A 105 -0.21 -3.37 -21.08
CA LYS A 105 -0.20 -2.28 -20.09
C LYS A 105 0.21 -2.86 -18.73
N PRO A 106 1.09 -2.19 -17.95
CA PRO A 106 1.39 -2.62 -16.59
C PRO A 106 0.11 -2.59 -15.74
N PRO A 107 -0.02 -3.46 -14.73
CA PRO A 107 -1.17 -3.41 -13.83
C PRO A 107 -1.30 -2.02 -13.19
N PRO A 108 -2.53 -1.49 -13.04
CA PRO A 108 -2.76 -0.17 -12.45
C PRO A 108 -2.17 -0.12 -11.04
N ALA A 109 -1.46 0.97 -10.74
CA ALA A 109 -0.85 1.17 -9.44
C ALA A 109 -1.92 1.61 -8.44
N ILE A 110 -2.01 0.91 -7.30
CA ILE A 110 -2.93 1.30 -6.23
C ILE A 110 -2.43 2.61 -5.61
N PRO A 111 -3.27 3.67 -5.54
CA PRO A 111 -2.86 4.98 -5.07
C PRO A 111 -2.47 4.98 -3.58
N LYS A 112 -1.56 5.89 -3.21
CA LYS A 112 -1.17 6.15 -1.82
C LYS A 112 -2.38 6.68 -1.03
N GLU A 113 -2.47 6.35 0.26
CA GLU A 113 -3.45 7.01 1.13
C GLU A 113 -2.95 8.41 1.49
N ASP A 114 -3.88 9.36 1.54
CA ASP A 114 -3.60 10.75 1.86
C ASP A 114 -3.10 10.90 3.30
N SER A 115 -2.46 12.03 3.55
CA SER A 115 -2.06 12.41 4.89
C SER A 115 -3.24 12.34 5.87
N ARG A 116 -2.98 11.91 7.10
CA ARG A 116 -4.01 11.77 8.16
C ARG A 116 -5.06 10.69 7.93
N THR A 117 -4.98 9.91 6.85
CA THR A 117 -5.91 8.82 6.55
C THR A 117 -5.25 7.44 6.65
N GLY A 118 -6.01 6.42 7.04
CA GLY A 118 -5.60 5.02 7.03
C GLY A 118 -4.22 4.74 7.64
N ALA A 119 -3.34 4.12 6.86
CA ALA A 119 -1.98 3.77 7.21
C ALA A 119 -1.04 4.99 7.33
N ASN A 120 -1.44 6.16 6.80
CA ASN A 120 -0.75 7.45 6.87
C ASN A 120 -1.38 8.42 7.90
N LYS A 121 -2.23 7.92 8.80
CA LYS A 121 -2.85 8.70 9.88
C LYS A 121 -1.85 9.44 10.77
N TYR A 122 -0.71 8.81 11.05
CA TYR A 122 0.33 9.36 11.93
C TYR A 122 1.65 9.53 11.21
N LEU A 123 2.39 10.56 11.62
CA LEU A 123 3.78 10.77 11.22
C LEU A 123 4.72 10.02 12.16
N TYR A 124 5.80 9.51 11.58
CA TYR A 124 6.80 8.75 12.32
C TYR A 124 8.16 9.40 12.21
N PHE A 125 8.75 9.73 13.37
CA PHE A 125 10.11 10.23 13.48
C PHE A 125 11.01 9.16 14.07
N VAL A 126 12.21 9.03 13.52
CA VAL A 126 13.19 8.03 13.98
C VAL A 126 14.50 8.66 14.40
N CYS A 127 15.12 8.02 15.38
CA CYS A 127 16.39 8.46 15.95
C CYS A 127 17.22 7.24 16.36
N ASN A 128 18.52 7.19 16.07
CA ASN A 128 19.33 6.01 16.42
C ASN A 128 19.70 5.96 17.90
N GLU A 129 19.93 7.12 18.53
CA GLU A 129 20.37 7.25 19.91
C GLU A 129 19.73 8.49 20.54
N PRO A 130 19.29 8.45 21.81
CA PRO A 130 18.68 9.61 22.45
C PRO A 130 19.59 10.85 22.38
N GLY A 131 19.05 11.97 21.87
CA GLY A 131 19.76 13.24 21.72
C GLY A 131 20.42 13.45 20.35
N ARG A 132 20.34 12.48 19.43
CA ARG A 132 20.62 12.69 18.00
C ARG A 132 19.43 13.38 17.32
N PRO A 133 19.62 14.04 16.17
CA PRO A 133 18.51 14.61 15.41
C PRO A 133 17.50 13.51 15.04
N TRP A 134 16.23 13.88 15.06
CA TRP A 134 15.14 13.04 14.59
C TRP A 134 14.97 13.21 13.09
N THR A 135 14.69 12.12 12.39
CA THR A 135 14.45 12.11 10.94
C THR A 135 13.02 11.67 10.70
N ARG A 136 12.24 12.47 9.96
CA ARG A 136 10.89 12.12 9.52
C ARG A 136 10.97 10.96 8.53
N LEU A 137 10.16 9.92 8.74
CA LEU A 137 9.98 8.85 7.76
C LEU A 137 9.00 9.31 6.67
N PRO A 138 9.19 8.85 5.42
CA PRO A 138 8.24 9.13 4.35
C PRO A 138 6.89 8.45 4.63
N HIS A 139 5.85 8.89 3.92
CA HIS A 139 4.57 8.19 3.88
C HIS A 139 4.73 6.80 3.25
N VAL A 140 3.85 5.88 3.66
CA VAL A 140 3.87 4.51 3.15
C VAL A 140 2.96 4.39 1.94
N THR A 141 3.40 3.60 0.95
CA THR A 141 2.54 3.24 -0.20
C THR A 141 2.04 1.80 -0.07
N PRO A 142 0.87 1.46 -0.66
CA PRO A 142 0.34 0.09 -0.62
C PRO A 142 1.32 -0.93 -1.20
N ALA A 143 2.00 -0.56 -2.29
CA ALA A 143 3.05 -1.37 -2.90
C ALA A 143 4.17 -1.73 -1.91
N GLN A 144 4.63 -0.78 -1.09
CA GLN A 144 5.64 -1.03 -0.06
C GLN A 144 5.14 -2.03 0.99
N ILE A 145 3.88 -1.90 1.46
CA ILE A 145 3.30 -2.83 2.44
C ILE A 145 3.20 -4.24 1.88
N VAL A 146 2.70 -4.38 0.64
CA VAL A 146 2.55 -5.67 -0.04
C VAL A 146 3.91 -6.34 -0.24
N HIS A 147 4.92 -5.60 -0.69
CA HIS A 147 6.27 -6.14 -0.86
C HIS A 147 6.93 -6.48 0.48
N ALA A 148 6.72 -5.66 1.52
CA ALA A 148 7.21 -5.94 2.87
C ALA A 148 6.65 -7.24 3.45
N ARG A 149 5.41 -7.64 3.08
CA ARG A 149 4.82 -8.93 3.48
C ARG A 149 5.54 -10.14 2.87
N LYS A 150 6.14 -9.97 1.69
CA LYS A 150 6.81 -11.03 0.92
C LYS A 150 8.29 -11.22 1.28
N ILE A 151 8.88 -10.30 2.04
CA ILE A 151 10.32 -10.31 2.35
C ILE A 151 10.58 -10.34 3.86
N LYS A 152 11.73 -10.91 4.25
CA LYS A 152 12.20 -10.93 5.64
C LYS A 152 13.66 -10.45 5.69
N LYS A 153 13.86 -9.21 6.17
CA LYS A 153 15.18 -8.56 6.23
C LYS A 153 15.44 -8.00 7.61
N PHE A 154 16.69 -8.07 8.07
CA PHE A 154 17.12 -7.35 9.27
C PHE A 154 17.46 -5.90 8.90
N PHE A 155 17.12 -4.97 9.77
CA PHE A 155 17.51 -3.58 9.63
C PHE A 155 19.00 -3.41 9.85
N THR A 156 19.65 -2.57 9.03
CA THR A 156 21.08 -2.29 9.21
C THR A 156 21.30 -1.22 10.28
N GLY A 157 20.38 -0.27 10.41
CA GLY A 157 20.53 0.93 11.24
C GLY A 157 20.90 2.18 10.44
N HIS A 158 20.91 2.09 9.11
CA HIS A 158 21.10 3.18 8.17
C HIS A 158 19.86 3.34 7.28
N LEU A 159 19.20 4.50 7.34
CA LEU A 159 17.93 4.76 6.64
C LEU A 159 18.07 4.76 5.11
N ASP A 160 19.24 5.12 4.61
CA ASP A 160 19.60 5.20 3.19
C ASP A 160 20.03 3.86 2.60
N ALA A 161 20.17 2.81 3.42
CA ALA A 161 20.62 1.50 2.95
C ALA A 161 19.61 0.87 1.95
N PRO A 162 20.08 0.26 0.84
CA PRO A 162 19.21 -0.40 -0.11
C PRO A 162 18.65 -1.71 0.45
N VAL A 163 17.37 -1.98 0.19
CA VAL A 163 16.72 -3.23 0.60
C VAL A 163 16.85 -4.27 -0.52
N ILE A 164 17.93 -5.06 -0.46
CA ILE A 164 18.21 -6.09 -1.46
C ILE A 164 17.33 -7.31 -1.20
N SER A 165 16.25 -7.49 -1.95
CA SER A 165 15.31 -8.61 -1.82
C SER A 165 14.76 -9.11 -3.15
N TYR A 166 14.18 -10.30 -3.13
CA TYR A 166 13.29 -10.78 -4.17
C TYR A 166 11.94 -11.19 -3.54
N PRO A 167 10.80 -10.64 -3.98
CA PRO A 167 10.66 -9.56 -4.97
C PRO A 167 11.41 -8.26 -4.60
N PRO A 168 11.80 -7.42 -5.57
CA PRO A 168 12.42 -6.12 -5.31
C PRO A 168 11.53 -5.24 -4.44
N PHE A 169 12.10 -4.60 -3.43
CA PHE A 169 11.35 -3.69 -2.56
C PHE A 169 11.36 -2.26 -3.13
N PRO A 170 10.20 -1.59 -3.28
CA PRO A 170 10.13 -0.23 -3.82
C PRO A 170 10.54 0.81 -2.75
N GLY A 171 11.84 1.00 -2.57
CA GLY A 171 12.42 2.01 -1.68
C GLY A 171 13.68 1.55 -0.95
N ASN A 172 14.13 2.37 0.00
CA ASN A 172 15.28 2.08 0.87
C ASN A 172 14.84 1.56 2.25
N GLU A 173 15.78 1.48 3.19
CA GLU A 173 15.51 1.01 4.56
C GLU A 173 14.51 1.90 5.30
N ALA A 174 14.44 3.22 5.03
CA ALA A 174 13.45 4.12 5.62
C ALA A 174 12.02 3.73 5.21
N ASN A 175 11.79 3.45 3.92
CA ASN A 175 10.50 2.98 3.41
C ASN A 175 10.14 1.60 3.97
N TYR A 176 11.12 0.69 4.08
CA TYR A 176 10.89 -0.63 4.69
C TYR A 176 10.56 -0.52 6.19
N LEU A 177 11.26 0.36 6.90
CA LEU A 177 11.00 0.65 8.31
C LEU A 177 9.59 1.19 8.51
N ARG A 178 9.20 2.17 7.70
CA ARG A 178 7.85 2.74 7.69
C ARG A 178 6.77 1.68 7.40
N ALA A 179 6.99 0.81 6.41
CA ALA A 179 6.08 -0.27 6.08
C ALA A 179 5.96 -1.30 7.23
N GLN A 180 7.06 -1.61 7.92
CA GLN A 180 7.00 -2.48 9.10
C GLN A 180 6.27 -1.83 10.27
N ILE A 181 6.48 -0.53 10.51
CA ILE A 181 5.74 0.22 11.54
C ILE A 181 4.25 0.16 11.26
N ALA A 182 3.81 0.47 10.03
CA ALA A 182 2.39 0.40 9.64
C ALA A 182 1.78 -0.97 9.96
N ARG A 183 2.45 -2.05 9.52
CA ARG A 183 2.01 -3.43 9.73
C ARG A 183 1.95 -3.85 11.19
N ILE A 184 2.88 -3.37 12.01
CA ILE A 184 2.92 -3.67 13.45
C ILE A 184 1.83 -2.88 14.16
N SER A 185 1.71 -1.57 13.90
CA SER A 185 0.68 -0.70 14.49
C SER A 185 -0.72 -1.26 14.23
N ALA A 186 -1.05 -1.53 12.96
CA ALA A 186 -2.35 -2.06 12.55
C ALA A 186 -2.70 -3.43 13.16
N ALA A 187 -1.70 -4.22 13.56
CA ALA A 187 -1.91 -5.56 14.10
C ALA A 187 -1.77 -5.66 15.61
N THR A 188 -1.26 -4.62 16.29
CA THR A 188 -0.86 -4.74 17.70
C THR A 188 -1.29 -3.59 18.61
N HIS A 189 -1.79 -2.49 18.06
CA HIS A 189 -2.33 -1.40 18.87
C HIS A 189 -3.72 -1.76 19.38
N ILE A 190 -3.79 -2.03 20.67
CA ILE A 190 -5.00 -2.50 21.36
C ILE A 190 -5.30 -1.62 22.57
N SER A 191 -6.57 -1.59 22.97
CA SER A 191 -7.06 -0.86 24.12
C SER A 191 -8.05 -1.72 24.93
N PRO A 192 -8.26 -1.41 26.22
CA PRO A 192 -9.35 -2.00 26.99
C PRO A 192 -10.70 -1.79 26.30
N LEU A 193 -11.57 -2.79 26.34
CA LEU A 193 -12.94 -2.69 25.85
C LEU A 193 -13.67 -1.51 26.51
N GLY A 194 -14.32 -0.67 25.69
CA GLY A 194 -15.06 0.50 26.16
C GLY A 194 -14.22 1.73 26.51
N PHE A 195 -12.90 1.68 26.33
CA PHE A 195 -12.05 2.88 26.47
C PHE A 195 -12.33 3.89 25.35
N TYR A 196 -12.46 3.40 24.11
CA TYR A 196 -12.89 4.19 22.98
C TYR A 196 -14.33 3.87 22.62
N GLN A 197 -15.03 4.85 22.09
CA GLN A 197 -16.37 4.73 21.53
C GLN A 197 -16.44 5.43 20.18
N PHE A 198 -17.43 5.08 19.38
CA PHE A 198 -17.73 5.82 18.17
C PHE A 198 -18.59 7.04 18.51
N GLY A 199 -18.33 8.19 17.88
CA GLY A 199 -19.10 9.42 18.11
C GLY A 199 -20.57 9.27 17.71
N GLU A 200 -21.45 10.00 18.39
CA GLU A 200 -22.91 9.93 18.17
C GLU A 200 -23.35 10.43 16.78
N GLU A 201 -22.58 11.30 16.12
CA GLU A 201 -22.90 11.87 14.80
C GLU A 201 -22.63 10.93 13.62
N GLU A 202 -21.75 9.92 13.76
CA GLU A 202 -21.51 8.88 12.73
C GLU A 202 -22.51 7.71 12.82
N GLY A 203 -23.66 7.97 13.45
CA GLY A 203 -24.66 6.97 13.83
C GLY A 203 -25.69 6.58 12.77
N ASP A 204 -25.80 7.33 11.67
CA ASP A 204 -26.91 7.18 10.70
C ASP A 204 -26.50 6.76 9.29
N GLU A 205 -25.21 6.58 9.01
CA GLU A 205 -24.75 6.02 7.74
C GLU A 205 -24.37 4.55 7.97
N GLU A 206 -25.38 3.67 8.02
CA GLU A 206 -25.22 2.32 7.48
C GLU A 206 -25.00 2.46 5.96
N GLU A 207 -23.86 3.03 5.56
CA GLU A 207 -23.54 3.24 4.16
C GLU A 207 -23.10 1.92 3.54
N GLU A 208 -23.65 1.70 2.35
CA GLU A 208 -23.70 0.49 1.55
C GLU A 208 -22.33 0.15 0.93
N GLY A 209 -21.26 0.10 1.76
CA GLY A 209 -19.88 0.16 1.25
C GLY A 209 -18.80 -0.44 2.13
N GLY A 210 -19.08 -1.33 3.08
CA GLY A 210 -18.07 -2.21 3.72
C GLY A 210 -16.96 -1.54 4.55
N ALA A 211 -16.84 -0.21 4.55
CA ALA A 211 -15.97 0.57 5.41
C ALA A 211 -16.69 0.76 6.75
N GLY A 212 -16.30 -0.01 7.76
CA GLY A 212 -16.71 0.28 9.14
C GLY A 212 -16.24 1.68 9.54
N ARG A 213 -16.87 2.27 10.57
CA ARG A 213 -16.53 3.59 11.11
C ARG A 213 -15.02 3.84 11.18
N ASP A 214 -14.58 4.97 10.65
CA ASP A 214 -13.16 5.31 10.50
C ASP A 214 -12.59 6.10 11.68
N SER A 215 -13.46 6.73 12.48
CA SER A 215 -13.08 7.57 13.62
C SER A 215 -13.58 7.00 14.95
N PHE A 216 -12.95 7.41 16.05
CA PHE A 216 -13.36 7.06 17.40
C PHE A 216 -12.91 8.15 18.38
N GLU A 217 -13.60 8.23 19.51
CA GLU A 217 -13.33 9.18 20.59
C GLU A 217 -13.08 8.47 21.93
N GLU A 218 -12.35 9.12 22.83
CA GLU A 218 -12.17 8.63 24.20
C GLU A 218 -13.51 8.69 24.96
N ASN A 219 -13.91 7.56 25.56
CA ASN A 219 -15.12 7.49 26.35
C ASN A 219 -14.90 8.17 27.73
N PRO A 220 -15.55 9.32 28.01
CA PRO A 220 -15.38 10.04 29.28
C PRO A 220 -15.90 9.24 30.49
N ASP A 221 -16.83 8.32 30.26
CA ASP A 221 -17.47 7.50 31.29
C ASP A 221 -16.72 6.19 31.56
N PHE A 222 -15.58 5.95 30.90
CA PHE A 222 -14.79 4.74 31.13
C PHE A 222 -14.26 4.68 32.57
N GLU A 223 -14.73 3.73 33.38
CA GLU A 223 -14.32 3.57 34.78
C GLU A 223 -13.04 2.74 34.97
N GLY A 224 -12.60 2.03 33.93
CA GLY A 224 -11.51 1.05 34.00
C GLY A 224 -12.01 -0.35 34.32
N ILE A 225 -11.43 -1.34 33.64
CA ILE A 225 -11.72 -2.75 33.92
C ILE A 225 -10.76 -3.25 35.01
N PRO A 226 -11.24 -3.94 36.06
CA PRO A 226 -10.38 -4.55 37.06
C PRO A 226 -9.34 -5.48 36.42
N VAL A 227 -8.09 -5.38 36.86
CA VAL A 227 -6.95 -6.10 36.26
C VAL A 227 -7.16 -7.62 36.22
N LEU A 228 -7.84 -8.21 37.21
CA LEU A 228 -8.16 -9.64 37.21
C LEU A 228 -9.14 -10.02 36.08
N GLU A 229 -10.13 -9.18 35.81
CA GLU A 229 -11.09 -9.38 34.72
C GLU A 229 -10.41 -9.18 33.36
N MET A 230 -9.52 -8.19 33.25
CA MET A 230 -8.75 -7.94 32.02
C MET A 230 -7.89 -9.13 31.57
N VAL A 231 -7.42 -9.95 32.51
CA VAL A 231 -6.57 -11.13 32.22
C VAL A 231 -7.41 -12.40 32.00
N ASP A 232 -8.68 -12.39 32.41
CA ASP A 232 -9.57 -13.55 32.30
C ASP A 232 -10.00 -13.84 30.86
N SER A 233 -10.17 -12.79 30.03
CA SER A 233 -10.63 -12.93 28.65
C SER A 233 -9.94 -11.96 27.69
N LEU A 234 -9.63 -12.48 26.49
CA LEU A 234 -9.17 -11.68 25.35
C LEU A 234 -10.27 -10.73 24.83
N ALA A 235 -11.54 -11.02 25.10
CA ALA A 235 -12.66 -10.16 24.69
C ALA A 235 -12.66 -8.79 25.39
N ASN A 236 -11.90 -8.63 26.48
CA ASN A 236 -11.76 -7.36 27.20
C ASN A 236 -10.76 -6.40 26.55
N TRP A 237 -10.22 -6.78 25.38
CA TRP A 237 -9.26 -6.02 24.61
C TRP A 237 -9.75 -5.92 23.18
N VAL A 238 -9.61 -4.74 22.59
CA VAL A 238 -10.06 -4.44 21.23
C VAL A 238 -8.95 -3.75 20.43
N HIS A 239 -8.93 -3.95 19.12
CA HIS A 239 -8.04 -3.20 18.22
C HIS A 239 -8.58 -1.78 18.01
N HIS A 240 -7.73 -0.77 18.15
CA HIS A 240 -8.09 0.64 17.89
C HIS A 240 -7.31 1.26 16.72
N MET A 241 -6.58 0.45 15.97
CA MET A 241 -6.00 0.84 14.69
C MET A 241 -6.72 0.11 13.56
N GLN A 242 -6.89 0.79 12.43
CA GLN A 242 -7.54 0.22 11.25
C GLN A 242 -6.74 -0.96 10.70
N HIS A 243 -7.46 -1.96 10.21
CA HIS A 243 -6.86 -3.14 9.61
C HIS A 243 -6.32 -2.81 8.22
N ILE A 244 -5.08 -3.22 7.92
CA ILE A 244 -4.52 -3.07 6.57
C ILE A 244 -4.86 -4.31 5.73
N LEU A 245 -5.69 -4.11 4.70
CA LEU A 245 -6.16 -5.12 3.76
C LEU A 245 -5.02 -5.80 2.98
N PRO A 246 -5.24 -6.99 2.38
CA PRO A 246 -4.31 -7.62 1.46
C PRO A 246 -3.77 -6.68 0.36
N GLN A 247 -4.61 -5.76 -0.13
CA GLN A 247 -4.27 -4.68 -1.07
C GLN A 247 -3.15 -3.74 -0.57
N GLY A 248 -2.99 -3.58 0.74
CA GLY A 248 -2.00 -2.70 1.36
C GLY A 248 -2.54 -1.32 1.74
N ARG A 249 -3.87 -1.13 1.71
CA ARG A 249 -4.59 0.04 2.21
C ARG A 249 -5.47 -0.34 3.41
N CYS A 250 -5.94 0.65 4.16
CA CYS A 250 -6.98 0.44 5.17
C CYS A 250 -8.37 0.44 4.52
N THR A 251 -8.60 1.33 3.55
CA THR A 251 -9.84 1.40 2.78
C THR A 251 -9.63 0.79 1.39
N TRP A 252 -10.51 -0.12 1.00
CA TRP A 252 -10.42 -0.77 -0.31
C TRP A 252 -10.71 0.23 -1.43
N VAL A 253 -9.92 0.16 -2.50
CA VAL A 253 -10.19 0.88 -3.74
C VAL A 253 -10.19 -0.10 -4.90
N ASN A 254 -11.14 0.07 -5.82
CA ASN A 254 -11.20 -0.75 -7.01
C ASN A 254 -10.02 -0.41 -7.96
N PRO A 255 -9.09 -1.35 -8.21
CA PRO A 255 -7.94 -1.08 -9.10
C PRO A 255 -8.33 -0.86 -10.56
N LEU A 256 -9.53 -1.29 -10.96
CA LEU A 256 -10.03 -1.21 -12.34
C LEU A 256 -10.99 -0.04 -12.56
N GLN A 257 -11.32 0.70 -11.49
CA GLN A 257 -12.13 1.90 -11.62
C GLN A 257 -11.27 2.97 -12.27
N LYS A 258 -11.65 3.36 -13.49
CA LYS A 258 -11.03 4.47 -14.20
C LYS A 258 -11.20 5.74 -13.37
N THR A 259 -10.14 6.54 -13.31
CA THR A 259 -10.18 7.84 -12.63
C THR A 259 -10.91 8.82 -13.56
N GLU A 260 -11.63 9.83 -13.04
CA GLU A 260 -12.37 10.80 -13.91
C GLU A 260 -11.46 11.46 -14.95
N GLU A 261 -10.16 11.65 -14.64
CA GLU A 261 -9.14 12.15 -15.56
C GLU A 261 -8.81 11.21 -16.74
N GLU A 262 -8.92 9.89 -16.54
CA GLU A 262 -8.74 8.89 -17.60
C GLU A 262 -9.99 8.74 -18.47
N GLU A 263 -11.17 9.11 -17.95
CA GLU A 263 -12.41 9.18 -18.73
C GLU A 263 -12.46 10.42 -19.65
N GLU A 264 -11.90 11.56 -19.23
CA GLU A 264 -11.82 12.79 -20.05
C GLU A 264 -10.82 12.69 -21.22
N LEU A 265 -9.80 11.83 -21.12
CA LEU A 265 -8.77 11.65 -22.16
C LEU A 265 -9.21 10.82 -23.38
N GLY A 266 -10.47 10.36 -23.44
CA GLY A 266 -11.10 9.95 -24.68
C GLY A 266 -10.37 8.84 -25.45
N GLU A 267 -9.83 7.82 -24.77
CA GLU A 267 -9.50 6.55 -25.46
C GLU A 267 -10.82 5.83 -25.79
N GLU A 268 -11.47 6.26 -26.87
CA GLU A 268 -12.45 5.45 -27.62
C GLU A 268 -11.70 4.22 -28.20
N GLU A 269 -11.55 3.17 -27.40
CA GLU A 269 -11.45 1.81 -27.95
C GLU A 269 -12.66 0.99 -27.48
N GLU A 270 -13.61 0.87 -28.42
CA GLU A 270 -14.64 -0.14 -28.42
C GLU A 270 -14.02 -1.56 -28.46
N LYS A 271 -14.58 -2.44 -27.63
CA LYS A 271 -14.53 -3.92 -27.64
C LYS A 271 -13.34 -4.63 -26.99
N ALA A 272 -13.45 -4.80 -25.68
CA ALA A 272 -13.16 -6.08 -25.02
C ALA A 272 -13.93 -6.20 -23.68
N ASP A 273 -15.26 -6.08 -23.72
CA ASP A 273 -16.12 -6.46 -22.58
C ASP A 273 -16.49 -7.95 -22.69
N GLU A 274 -15.49 -8.82 -22.49
CA GLU A 274 -15.71 -10.24 -22.18
C GLU A 274 -14.65 -10.67 -21.16
N GLY A 275 -14.85 -10.31 -19.90
CA GLY A 275 -14.10 -10.87 -18.76
C GLY A 275 -13.35 -9.85 -17.91
N ILE A 276 -13.92 -8.69 -17.62
CA ILE A 276 -13.49 -7.94 -16.43
C ILE A 276 -13.80 -8.87 -15.24
N GLU A 277 -12.79 -9.55 -14.71
CA GLU A 277 -12.89 -10.22 -13.41
C GLU A 277 -13.34 -9.14 -12.42
N GLU A 278 -14.60 -9.20 -11.99
CA GLU A 278 -15.08 -8.38 -10.87
C GLU A 278 -14.13 -8.66 -9.70
N VAL A 279 -13.27 -7.69 -9.38
CA VAL A 279 -12.34 -7.82 -8.26
C VAL A 279 -13.19 -7.77 -7.00
N GLU A 280 -13.31 -8.91 -6.32
CA GLU A 280 -14.05 -9.00 -5.05
C GLU A 280 -13.51 -7.94 -4.07
N GLN A 281 -14.43 -7.13 -3.50
CA GLN A 281 -14.07 -6.13 -2.51
C GLN A 281 -13.46 -6.80 -1.27
N GLU A 282 -12.26 -6.36 -0.90
CA GLU A 282 -11.62 -6.84 0.32
C GLU A 282 -12.23 -6.11 1.53
N VAL A 283 -12.83 -6.85 2.46
CA VAL A 283 -13.42 -6.30 3.68
C VAL A 283 -12.63 -6.78 4.90
N GLY A 284 -12.16 -5.83 5.71
CA GLY A 284 -11.46 -6.09 6.97
C GLY A 284 -12.41 -6.12 8.17
N PRO A 285 -11.94 -6.59 9.35
CA PRO A 285 -12.70 -6.45 10.58
C PRO A 285 -12.88 -4.96 10.94
N PRO A 286 -14.03 -4.55 11.51
CA PRO A 286 -14.26 -3.17 11.89
C PRO A 286 -13.32 -2.71 13.03
N LEU A 287 -13.23 -1.40 13.25
CA LEU A 287 -12.57 -0.87 14.45
C LEU A 287 -13.24 -1.40 15.72
N LEU A 288 -12.45 -1.47 16.79
CA LEU A 288 -12.87 -1.97 18.11
C LEU A 288 -13.30 -3.45 18.11
N THR A 289 -12.85 -4.24 17.13
CA THR A 289 -13.00 -5.71 17.11
C THR A 289 -12.23 -6.35 18.28
N PRO A 290 -12.85 -7.25 19.07
CA PRO A 290 -12.19 -7.94 20.17
C PRO A 290 -11.08 -8.92 19.77
N LEU A 291 -10.04 -9.04 20.61
CA LEU A 291 -8.92 -9.98 20.36
C LEU A 291 -9.31 -11.46 20.39
N SER A 292 -10.49 -11.80 20.93
CA SER A 292 -11.03 -13.15 20.87
C SER A 292 -11.40 -13.61 19.46
N GLU A 293 -11.54 -12.66 18.52
CA GLU A 293 -11.90 -12.92 17.12
C GLU A 293 -10.65 -13.04 16.21
N ASP A 294 -9.45 -12.77 16.75
CA ASP A 294 -8.21 -12.86 15.99
C ASP A 294 -7.89 -14.31 15.55
N ALA A 295 -7.41 -14.45 14.32
CA ALA A 295 -7.04 -15.73 13.75
C ALA A 295 -5.89 -16.43 14.51
N GLU A 296 -6.05 -17.73 14.78
CA GLU A 296 -5.04 -18.56 15.43
C GLU A 296 -3.78 -18.78 14.57
N ILE A 297 -2.63 -18.92 15.22
CA ILE A 297 -1.34 -19.21 14.57
C ILE A 297 -1.08 -20.71 14.68
N MET A 298 -1.50 -21.50 13.68
CA MET A 298 -1.40 -22.98 13.71
C MET A 298 -1.88 -23.59 15.04
N HIS A 299 -3.10 -23.23 15.45
CA HIS A 299 -3.72 -23.65 16.72
C HIS A 299 -3.11 -23.06 18.00
N LEU A 300 -2.27 -22.03 17.88
CA LEU A 300 -1.80 -21.23 19.00
C LEU A 300 -2.55 -19.90 19.05
N SER A 301 -2.87 -19.44 20.26
CA SER A 301 -3.47 -18.12 20.43
C SER A 301 -2.52 -17.02 19.93
N PRO A 302 -3.04 -16.04 19.16
CA PRO A 302 -2.24 -14.91 18.65
C PRO A 302 -1.77 -13.98 19.77
N TRP A 303 -2.36 -14.10 20.96
CA TRP A 303 -2.10 -13.25 22.11
C TRP A 303 -1.80 -14.05 23.38
N THR A 304 -1.10 -13.43 24.32
CA THR A 304 -0.91 -14.00 25.65
C THR A 304 -1.09 -12.90 26.67
N ILE A 305 -2.07 -13.08 27.55
CA ILE A 305 -2.37 -12.14 28.64
C ILE A 305 -1.84 -12.72 29.95
N ARG A 306 -1.27 -11.87 30.79
CA ARG A 306 -0.81 -12.24 32.14
C ARG A 306 -0.87 -11.05 33.10
N LEU A 307 -0.85 -11.34 34.38
CA LEU A 307 -0.56 -10.37 35.42
C LEU A 307 0.94 -10.11 35.49
N SER A 308 1.34 -8.88 35.83
CA SER A 308 2.74 -8.58 36.13
C SER A 308 3.25 -9.32 37.37
N CYS A 309 2.42 -9.46 38.40
CA CYS A 309 2.76 -10.13 39.66
C CYS A 309 1.55 -10.87 40.22
N THR A 310 1.68 -12.19 40.40
CA THR A 310 0.64 -13.04 40.99
C THR A 310 0.62 -13.01 42.52
N LEU A 311 1.70 -12.57 43.16
CA LEU A 311 1.82 -12.52 44.63
C LEU A 311 1.07 -11.34 45.25
N CYS A 312 0.93 -10.23 44.52
CA CYS A 312 0.19 -9.05 44.97
C CYS A 312 -0.73 -8.52 43.84
N PRO A 313 -1.81 -9.25 43.49
CA PRO A 313 -2.67 -8.88 42.36
C PRO A 313 -3.27 -7.47 42.47
N GLN A 314 -3.50 -6.97 43.69
CA GLN A 314 -4.03 -5.63 43.94
C GLN A 314 -3.14 -4.46 43.44
N TYR A 315 -1.84 -4.71 43.21
CA TYR A 315 -0.90 -3.72 42.66
C TYR A 315 -0.34 -4.16 41.30
N SER A 316 -0.89 -5.25 40.76
CA SER A 316 -0.46 -5.78 39.47
C SER A 316 -1.08 -5.00 38.32
N VAL A 317 -0.46 -5.10 37.15
CA VAL A 317 -0.98 -4.59 35.89
C VAL A 317 -1.32 -5.76 34.97
N ALA A 318 -2.32 -5.57 34.11
CA ALA A 318 -2.60 -6.51 33.04
C ALA A 318 -1.57 -6.29 31.93
N VAL A 319 -0.98 -7.37 31.42
CA VAL A 319 0.05 -7.33 30.38
C VAL A 319 -0.38 -8.24 29.25
N VAL A 320 -0.53 -7.67 28.07
CA VAL A 320 -0.81 -8.39 26.82
C VAL A 320 0.46 -8.43 25.98
N ARG A 321 0.75 -9.59 25.39
CA ARG A 321 1.85 -9.79 24.46
C ARG A 321 1.31 -10.36 23.16
N SER A 322 1.73 -9.80 22.02
CA SER A 322 1.49 -10.43 20.73
C SER A 322 2.44 -11.61 20.50
N ASN A 323 1.88 -12.76 20.13
CA ASN A 323 2.64 -13.91 19.65
C ASN A 323 2.93 -13.80 18.14
N LEU A 324 2.07 -13.10 17.40
CA LEU A 324 2.26 -12.85 15.97
C LEU A 324 3.38 -11.83 15.69
N TRP A 325 3.53 -10.82 16.55
CA TRP A 325 4.59 -9.82 16.47
C TRP A 325 5.39 -9.81 17.78
N PRO A 326 6.38 -10.72 17.91
CA PRO A 326 7.23 -10.78 19.07
C PRO A 326 7.94 -9.43 19.30
N GLY A 327 7.67 -8.83 20.46
CA GLY A 327 8.14 -7.49 20.79
C GLY A 327 7.02 -6.49 21.02
N ALA A 328 5.79 -6.77 20.56
CA ALA A 328 4.62 -5.94 20.87
C ALA A 328 4.03 -6.31 22.23
N TYR A 329 3.89 -5.30 23.08
CA TYR A 329 3.33 -5.43 24.42
C TYR A 329 2.38 -4.27 24.72
N THR A 330 1.36 -4.56 25.52
CA THR A 330 0.41 -3.57 26.02
C THR A 330 0.24 -3.79 27.51
N TYR A 331 0.28 -2.71 28.29
CA TYR A 331 -0.15 -2.78 29.69
C TYR A 331 -1.50 -2.09 29.86
N ALA A 332 -2.28 -2.51 30.86
CA ALA A 332 -3.40 -1.72 31.36
C ALA A 332 -3.51 -1.79 32.89
N SER A 333 -3.93 -0.67 33.49
CA SER A 333 -4.13 -0.50 34.92
C SER A 333 -5.15 0.61 35.18
N GLY A 334 -6.36 0.24 35.59
CA GLY A 334 -7.46 1.18 35.79
C GLY A 334 -7.83 1.86 34.47
N LYS A 335 -7.77 3.19 34.42
CA LYS A 335 -8.07 3.99 33.22
C LYS A 335 -6.86 4.21 32.29
N LYS A 336 -5.72 3.59 32.58
CA LYS A 336 -4.47 3.82 31.84
C LYS A 336 -4.05 2.58 31.10
N PHE A 337 -3.66 2.74 29.85
CA PHE A 337 -3.02 1.70 29.05
C PHE A 337 -2.04 2.36 28.07
N GLU A 338 -1.08 1.58 27.58
CA GLU A 338 -0.18 2.00 26.50
C GLU A 338 0.30 0.78 25.73
N ASN A 339 0.56 0.96 24.43
CA ASN A 339 1.20 -0.04 23.58
C ASN A 339 2.68 0.31 23.37
N LEU A 340 3.54 -0.70 23.23
CA LEU A 340 4.97 -0.55 23.03
C LEU A 340 5.51 -1.70 22.19
N TYR A 341 6.30 -1.37 21.17
CA TYR A 341 7.04 -2.36 20.40
C TYR A 341 8.55 -2.31 20.71
N ILE A 342 9.16 -3.45 21.10
CA ILE A 342 10.62 -3.60 21.19
C ILE A 342 11.02 -4.93 20.55
N GLY A 343 11.65 -4.89 19.38
CA GLY A 343 12.03 -6.12 18.68
C GLY A 343 12.67 -5.89 17.32
N TRP A 344 12.82 -6.98 16.55
CA TRP A 344 13.48 -6.98 15.23
C TRP A 344 12.57 -6.55 14.08
N GLY A 345 11.30 -6.26 14.34
CA GLY A 345 10.31 -5.95 13.32
C GLY A 345 9.92 -7.16 12.47
N HIS A 346 10.04 -8.39 12.98
CA HIS A 346 9.70 -9.61 12.22
C HIS A 346 8.38 -10.21 12.70
N LYS A 347 7.49 -10.49 11.74
CA LYS A 347 6.30 -11.29 11.97
C LYS A 347 6.72 -12.72 12.29
N TYR A 348 6.16 -13.28 13.36
CA TYR A 348 6.32 -14.69 13.67
C TYR A 348 5.66 -15.51 12.57
N SER A 349 6.39 -16.49 12.06
CA SER A 349 5.88 -17.52 11.18
C SER A 349 6.36 -18.85 11.72
N PRO A 350 5.47 -19.84 11.84
CA PRO A 350 5.86 -21.17 12.25
C PRO A 350 6.69 -21.89 11.18
N ASP A 351 6.44 -21.56 9.92
CA ASP A 351 7.18 -22.10 8.79
C ASP A 351 8.47 -21.30 8.54
N ASN A 352 9.45 -21.98 7.96
CA ASN A 352 10.64 -21.31 7.47
C ASN A 352 10.25 -20.35 6.33
N PHE A 353 10.88 -19.17 6.32
CA PHE A 353 10.69 -18.22 5.24
C PHE A 353 11.10 -18.86 3.91
N ASN A 354 10.15 -18.97 2.98
CA ASN A 354 10.39 -19.45 1.63
C ASN A 354 10.42 -18.24 0.66
N PRO A 355 11.57 -17.95 0.03
CA PRO A 355 11.66 -16.87 -0.96
C PRO A 355 10.66 -17.05 -2.10
N GLY A 356 10.15 -15.95 -2.64
CA GLY A 356 9.29 -15.99 -3.82
C GLY A 356 10.00 -16.63 -5.00
N LEU A 357 9.27 -17.43 -5.78
CA LEU A 357 9.78 -17.96 -7.05
C LEU A 357 9.83 -16.84 -8.10
N PRO A 358 10.80 -16.89 -9.04
CA PRO A 358 10.80 -16.03 -10.21
C PRO A 358 9.44 -15.99 -10.90
N ALA A 359 9.10 -14.84 -11.48
CA ALA A 359 7.91 -14.72 -12.30
C ALA A 359 7.94 -15.78 -13.42
N PRO A 360 6.78 -16.38 -13.78
CA PRO A 360 6.72 -17.32 -14.87
C PRO A 360 7.24 -16.66 -16.16
N THR A 361 7.90 -17.45 -17.00
CA THR A 361 8.32 -17.00 -18.32
C THR A 361 7.09 -16.60 -19.13
N GLN A 362 7.14 -15.44 -19.77
CA GLN A 362 6.08 -14.99 -20.66
C GLN A 362 5.91 -16.00 -21.81
N GLN A 363 4.66 -16.21 -22.23
CA GLN A 363 4.37 -17.03 -23.39
C GLN A 363 4.68 -16.24 -24.66
N GLU A 364 5.16 -16.93 -25.68
CA GLU A 364 5.38 -16.34 -26.99
C GLU A 364 4.04 -15.97 -27.64
N TYR A 365 4.10 -15.07 -28.63
CA TYR A 365 2.92 -14.71 -29.42
C TYR A 365 2.31 -16.00 -30.04
N PRO A 366 1.00 -16.23 -29.90
CA PRO A 366 0.38 -17.42 -30.44
C PRO A 366 0.60 -17.48 -31.96
N SER A 367 0.99 -18.67 -32.47
CA SER A 367 1.14 -18.90 -33.91
C SER A 367 -0.22 -18.79 -34.61
N GLY A 368 -0.53 -17.59 -35.10
CA GLY A 368 -1.72 -17.27 -35.88
C GLY A 368 -1.45 -17.21 -37.38
N PRO A 369 -2.52 -17.08 -38.20
CA PRO A 369 -2.39 -16.92 -39.66
C PRO A 369 -1.59 -15.68 -40.06
N GLU A 370 -1.48 -14.68 -39.18
CA GLU A 370 -0.69 -13.46 -39.37
C GLU A 370 0.83 -13.72 -39.40
N ILE A 371 1.31 -14.74 -38.68
CA ILE A 371 2.74 -15.08 -38.59
C ILE A 371 3.07 -16.45 -39.19
N THR A 372 2.06 -17.17 -39.67
CA THR A 372 2.24 -18.44 -40.37
C THR A 372 2.60 -18.14 -41.82
N GLU A 373 3.80 -18.54 -42.23
CA GLU A 373 4.26 -18.43 -43.62
C GLU A 373 3.18 -19.01 -44.55
N MET A 374 2.65 -18.15 -45.44
CA MET A 374 1.70 -18.59 -46.46
C MET A 374 2.47 -19.41 -47.50
N ASN A 375 1.88 -20.50 -47.97
CA ASN A 375 2.48 -21.25 -49.06
C ASN A 375 2.62 -20.36 -50.30
N ASP A 376 3.77 -20.42 -50.96
CA ASP A 376 3.96 -19.75 -52.26
C ASP A 376 2.83 -20.14 -53.23
N PRO A 377 2.26 -19.18 -53.97
CA PRO A 377 1.23 -19.49 -54.95
C PRO A 377 1.76 -20.45 -56.01
N THR A 378 0.91 -21.34 -56.48
CA THR A 378 1.25 -22.26 -57.56
C THR A 378 1.33 -21.51 -58.91
N VAL A 379 2.07 -22.07 -59.87
CA VAL A 379 2.20 -21.50 -61.23
C VAL A 379 0.84 -21.31 -61.91
N GLU A 380 -0.14 -22.18 -61.61
CA GLU A 380 -1.51 -22.09 -62.14
C GLU A 380 -2.27 -20.89 -61.54
N GLU A 381 -2.11 -20.63 -60.24
CA GLU A 381 -2.73 -19.49 -59.55
C GLU A 381 -2.11 -18.16 -59.97
N GLU A 382 -0.79 -18.11 -60.19
CA GLU A 382 -0.10 -16.91 -60.71
C GLU A 382 -0.59 -16.57 -62.13
N GLN A 383 -0.76 -17.57 -62.99
CA GLN A 383 -1.29 -17.38 -64.35
C GLN A 383 -2.75 -16.93 -64.33
N ALA A 384 -3.57 -17.49 -63.43
CA ALA A 384 -4.97 -17.09 -63.27
C ALA A 384 -5.09 -15.64 -62.77
N LEU A 385 -4.26 -15.24 -61.80
CA LEU A 385 -4.21 -13.86 -61.31
C LEU A 385 -3.80 -12.89 -62.42
N LYS A 386 -2.78 -13.25 -63.22
CA LYS A 386 -2.33 -12.44 -64.35
C LYS A 386 -3.41 -12.26 -65.42
N ALA A 387 -4.12 -13.33 -65.75
CA ALA A 387 -5.24 -13.28 -66.69
C ALA A 387 -6.41 -12.44 -66.15
N ALA A 388 -6.71 -12.54 -64.85
CA ALA A 388 -7.73 -11.73 -64.19
C ALA A 388 -7.35 -10.24 -64.16
N GLN A 389 -6.09 -9.90 -63.93
CA GLN A 389 -5.59 -8.53 -64.03
C GLN A 389 -5.68 -7.99 -65.47
N GLU A 390 -5.30 -8.79 -66.46
CA GLU A 390 -5.39 -8.39 -67.88
C GLU A 390 -6.85 -8.18 -68.31
N GLN A 391 -7.79 -9.00 -67.84
CA GLN A 391 -9.22 -8.78 -68.05
C GLN A 391 -9.76 -7.55 -67.34
N ALA A 392 -9.33 -7.29 -66.10
CA ALA A 392 -9.75 -6.09 -65.37
C ALA A 392 -9.21 -4.81 -66.03
N LEU A 393 -7.98 -4.84 -66.55
CA LEU A 393 -7.37 -3.73 -67.26
C LEU A 393 -8.08 -3.48 -68.60
N ALA A 394 -8.40 -4.56 -69.34
CA ALA A 394 -9.19 -4.44 -70.57
C ALA A 394 -10.61 -3.92 -70.32
N ALA A 395 -11.25 -4.33 -69.22
CA ALA A 395 -12.57 -3.82 -68.84
C ALA A 395 -12.51 -2.34 -68.41
N ALA A 396 -11.44 -1.92 -67.74
CA ALA A 396 -11.22 -0.52 -67.39
C ALA A 396 -10.89 0.34 -68.63
N GLU A 397 -10.15 -0.19 -69.60
CA GLU A 397 -9.93 0.48 -70.89
C GLU A 397 -11.23 0.60 -71.70
N GLU A 398 -12.10 -0.42 -71.68
CA GLU A 398 -13.44 -0.33 -72.30
C GLU A 398 -14.36 0.66 -71.56
N GLU A 399 -14.32 0.73 -70.21
CA GLU A 399 -15.07 1.74 -69.44
C GLU A 399 -14.53 3.18 -69.66
N GLU A 400 -13.22 3.38 -69.80
CA GLU A 400 -12.65 4.69 -70.18
C GLU A 400 -12.99 5.09 -71.63
N GLU A 401 -13.04 4.14 -72.57
CA GLU A 401 -13.50 4.41 -73.94
C GLU A 401 -15.00 4.76 -74.00
N ASP A 402 -15.85 4.12 -73.18
CA ASP A 402 -17.28 4.46 -73.06
C ASP A 402 -17.52 5.81 -72.35
N GLU A 403 -16.69 6.21 -71.37
CA GLU A 403 -16.76 7.54 -70.73
C GLU A 403 -16.25 8.68 -71.64
N GLU A 404 -15.26 8.44 -72.51
CA GLU A 404 -14.82 9.41 -73.52
C GLU A 404 -15.85 9.57 -74.67
N GLU A 405 -16.69 8.57 -74.96
CA GLU A 405 -17.76 8.70 -75.96
C GLU A 405 -19.01 9.47 -75.43
N ASP A 406 -19.25 9.51 -74.11
CA ASP A 406 -20.38 10.24 -73.50
C ASP A 406 -20.08 11.74 -73.21
N GLU A 407 -18.83 12.19 -73.16
CA GLU A 407 -18.48 13.63 -73.05
C GLU A 407 -18.59 14.40 -74.38
N ASP A 408 -18.64 13.70 -75.53
CA ASP A 408 -18.72 14.31 -76.86
C ASP A 408 -20.15 14.52 -77.41
N GLU A 409 -21.21 14.07 -76.70
CA GLU A 409 -22.62 14.27 -77.11
C GLU A 409 -23.36 15.49 -76.46
N ASP A 410 -22.71 16.29 -75.61
CA ASP A 410 -23.33 17.48 -74.97
C ASP A 410 -22.76 18.84 -75.45
N LEU A 411 -22.18 18.91 -76.66
CA LEU A 411 -21.67 20.16 -77.26
C LEU A 411 -22.26 20.58 -78.62
N GLU A 412 -23.40 20.06 -79.05
CA GLU A 412 -24.19 20.69 -80.15
C GLU A 412 -25.71 20.60 -79.92
N ASP A 413 -26.29 21.55 -79.16
CA ASP A 413 -27.51 22.31 -79.55
C ASP A 413 -27.77 23.58 -78.71
#